data_AF-A0A836BH35-F1
#
_entry.id   AF-A0A836BH35-F1
#
_cell.length_a   1.000
_cell.length_b   1.000
_cell.length_c   1.000
_cell.angle_alpha   90.00
_cell.angle_beta   90.00
_cell.angle_gamma   90.00
#
_symmetry.space_group_name_H-M   'P 1'
#
loop_
_entity.id
_entity.type
_entity.pdbx_description
1 polymer ?
#
loop_
_entity_poly.entity_id
_entity_poly.type
_entity_poly.pdbx_seq_one_letter_code
_entity_poly.pdbx_strand_id
1 'polypeptide(L)'
;MENKSKNLYLLPIVTHFVKESGPFITSSIIFARNPDTGSQNSSFHRLMPIDKRHFSVRMVEGRHLHRCFVDAKEHGEDLKVAISVGVHPAISIAGAYQADWGKDEIDIANTLLNRKLLLSKCPYSGLKIPSSTEIVMEGRILKDKTHKEWMVEMLQTYDHKRFQPVFELEHLYFRNNPIFHDILSGFSEHRLLMGMPIEAKLEGELRKSFPQTKKVSMTNGGCNWLHTVIQIKKKTQSDPKKIIKKAFLIHRSLKNVIIVDDDIDPNDPIQVEYALATRFQANKDLVILEKVRGSSLDPSSDQNKLQTAKMGMDATKSFYKNQGGFEIAKIPKFDKFSLKDYMK
;
A
#
# COMPACT_ATOMS: atom_id res chain seq x y z
N MET A 1 -21.61 -12.50 18.44
CA MET A 1 -21.55 -11.11 18.94
C MET A 1 -21.98 -11.06 20.41
N GLU A 2 -21.48 -11.97 21.24
CA GLU A 2 -21.96 -12.15 22.62
C GLU A 2 -21.36 -11.10 23.57
N ASN A 3 -20.05 -10.84 23.45
CA ASN A 3 -19.41 -9.76 24.20
C ASN A 3 -19.63 -8.43 23.48
N LYS A 4 -20.17 -7.45 24.19
CA LYS A 4 -20.47 -6.11 23.68
C LYS A 4 -20.13 -5.01 24.66
N SER A 5 -19.72 -3.85 24.15
CA SER A 5 -19.43 -2.65 24.93
C SER A 5 -19.76 -1.39 24.11
N LYS A 6 -19.77 -0.23 24.77
CA LYS A 6 -19.80 1.10 24.15
C LYS A 6 -18.60 1.95 24.58
N ASN A 7 -17.52 1.31 25.02
CA ASN A 7 -16.33 1.97 25.56
C ASN A 7 -15.07 1.53 24.81
N LEU A 8 -14.47 2.47 24.06
CA LEU A 8 -13.22 2.27 23.31
C LEU A 8 -12.01 2.08 24.22
N TYR A 9 -12.04 2.54 25.46
CA TYR A 9 -10.91 2.40 26.40
C TYR A 9 -10.64 0.95 26.83
N LEU A 10 -11.47 0.00 26.41
CA LEU A 10 -11.18 -1.43 26.56
C LEU A 10 -10.09 -1.91 25.58
N LEU A 11 -9.81 -1.15 24.53
CA LEU A 11 -8.82 -1.51 23.52
C LEU A 11 -7.42 -1.04 23.95
N PRO A 12 -6.38 -1.87 23.82
CA PRO A 12 -5.01 -1.50 24.16
C PRO A 12 -4.37 -0.68 23.03
N ILE A 13 -4.92 0.51 22.76
CA ILE A 13 -4.50 1.37 21.65
C ILE A 13 -3.21 2.09 22.05
N VAL A 14 -2.17 1.98 21.22
CA VAL A 14 -0.83 2.48 21.52
C VAL A 14 -0.50 3.75 20.73
N THR A 15 0.42 4.55 21.27
CA THR A 15 1.11 5.63 20.54
C THR A 15 2.47 5.09 20.09
N HIS A 16 2.73 5.07 18.79
CA HIS A 16 3.97 4.51 18.24
C HIS A 16 5.14 5.47 18.39
N PHE A 17 4.89 6.77 18.19
CA PHE A 17 5.96 7.77 18.18
C PHE A 17 5.62 9.01 19.01
N VAL A 18 6.67 9.60 19.60
CA VAL A 18 6.57 10.68 20.60
C VAL A 18 5.82 11.92 20.10
N LYS A 19 5.88 12.26 18.80
CA LYS A 19 5.26 13.48 18.26
C LYS A 19 3.92 13.24 17.57
N GLU A 20 3.32 12.06 17.70
CA GLU A 20 1.98 11.80 17.18
C GLU A 20 0.91 12.57 17.99
N SER A 21 -0.25 12.82 17.39
CA SER A 21 -1.33 13.53 18.09
C SER A 21 -2.01 12.72 19.19
N GLY A 22 -1.72 11.41 19.29
CA GLY A 22 -2.32 10.51 20.26
C GLY A 22 -2.05 9.04 19.90
N PRO A 23 -2.74 8.10 20.56
CA PRO A 23 -2.71 6.69 20.17
C PRO A 23 -3.49 6.46 18.88
N PHE A 24 -3.17 5.40 18.13
CA PHE A 24 -3.85 5.06 16.88
C PHE A 24 -4.20 3.58 16.77
N ILE A 25 -5.38 3.29 16.24
CA ILE A 25 -5.68 1.98 15.65
C ILE A 25 -5.22 2.03 14.21
N THR A 26 -4.28 1.16 13.86
CA THR A 26 -3.57 1.20 12.56
C THR A 26 -3.91 0.01 11.66
N SER A 27 -4.47 -1.07 12.23
CA SER A 27 -4.85 -2.28 11.50
C SER A 27 -6.34 -2.32 11.13
N SER A 28 -7.06 -1.21 11.26
CA SER A 28 -8.52 -1.16 11.06
C SER A 28 -8.90 -1.19 9.59
N ILE A 29 -9.77 -2.13 9.24
CA ILE A 29 -10.43 -2.20 7.93
C ILE A 29 -11.87 -1.70 8.09
N ILE A 30 -12.20 -0.60 7.42
CA ILE A 30 -13.52 0.00 7.44
C ILE A 30 -14.33 -0.51 6.25
N PHE A 31 -15.53 -0.99 6.54
CA PHE A 31 -16.55 -1.40 5.59
C PHE A 31 -17.59 -0.29 5.47
N ALA A 32 -17.95 0.07 4.24
CA ALA A 32 -19.01 1.03 3.95
C ALA A 32 -19.82 0.57 2.74
N ARG A 33 -21.09 0.98 2.68
CA ARG A 33 -21.93 0.73 1.50
C ARG A 33 -21.56 1.74 0.41
N ASN A 34 -21.37 1.24 -0.81
CA ASN A 34 -21.24 2.05 -2.00
C ASN A 34 -22.64 2.58 -2.39
N PRO A 35 -22.82 3.90 -2.52
CA PRO A 35 -24.13 4.48 -2.78
C PRO A 35 -24.65 4.17 -4.19
N ASP A 36 -23.77 4.13 -5.19
CA ASP A 36 -24.13 3.92 -6.60
C ASP A 36 -24.57 2.48 -6.89
N THR A 37 -23.84 1.52 -6.31
CA THR A 37 -23.96 0.09 -6.66
C THR A 37 -24.65 -0.73 -5.58
N GLY A 38 -24.78 -0.19 -4.37
CA GLY A 38 -25.27 -0.91 -3.20
C GLY A 38 -24.34 -1.99 -2.67
N SER A 39 -23.21 -2.27 -3.33
CA SER A 39 -22.17 -3.19 -2.86
C SER A 39 -21.44 -2.60 -1.64
N GLN A 40 -20.55 -3.37 -1.01
CA GLN A 40 -19.70 -2.84 0.06
C GLN A 40 -18.28 -2.61 -0.45
N ASN A 41 -17.59 -1.67 0.17
CA ASN A 41 -16.17 -1.39 -0.02
C ASN A 41 -15.44 -1.64 1.30
N SER A 42 -14.20 -2.13 1.25
CA SER A 42 -13.37 -2.28 2.45
C SER A 42 -11.96 -1.72 2.27
N SER A 43 -11.51 -0.91 3.22
CA SER A 43 -10.20 -0.25 3.12
C SER A 43 -9.55 0.02 4.48
N PHE A 44 -8.22 0.08 4.51
CA PHE A 44 -7.46 0.47 5.70
C PHE A 44 -7.60 1.95 6.01
N HIS A 45 -7.80 2.26 7.29
CA HIS A 45 -7.80 3.62 7.80
C HIS A 45 -7.19 3.66 9.19
N ARG A 46 -6.33 4.66 9.43
CA ARG A 46 -5.88 4.99 10.79
C ARG A 46 -7.01 5.66 11.58
N LEU A 47 -7.16 5.28 12.85
CA LEU A 47 -8.19 5.80 13.74
C LEU A 47 -7.55 6.37 15.01
N MET A 48 -7.78 7.65 15.31
CA MET A 48 -7.27 8.27 16.53
C MET A 48 -8.40 8.43 17.57
N PRO A 49 -8.36 7.72 18.72
CA PRO A 49 -9.32 7.92 19.80
C PRO A 49 -9.35 9.38 20.27
N ILE A 50 -10.56 9.89 20.47
CA ILE A 50 -10.83 11.24 21.00
C ILE A 50 -11.38 11.10 22.43
N ASP A 51 -12.32 10.18 22.62
CA ASP A 51 -12.91 9.84 23.92
C ASP A 51 -13.40 8.39 23.92
N LYS A 52 -14.13 7.98 24.98
CA LYS A 52 -14.68 6.62 25.14
C LYS A 52 -15.57 6.13 23.99
N ARG A 53 -16.09 7.01 23.14
CA ARG A 53 -17.03 6.70 22.05
C ARG A 53 -16.63 7.26 20.69
N HIS A 54 -15.60 8.08 20.59
CA HIS A 54 -15.25 8.75 19.34
C HIS A 54 -13.80 8.50 18.93
N PHE A 55 -13.58 8.40 17.61
CA PHE A 55 -12.26 8.53 17.01
C PHE A 55 -12.30 9.36 15.73
N SER A 56 -11.17 9.94 15.37
CA SER A 56 -10.94 10.58 14.07
C SER A 56 -10.60 9.53 13.00
N VAL A 57 -11.12 9.68 11.78
CA VAL A 57 -10.94 8.71 10.67
C VAL A 57 -10.19 9.37 9.51
N ARG A 58 -8.95 8.97 9.25
CA ARG A 58 -8.21 9.50 8.08
C ARG A 58 -8.76 8.93 6.78
N MET A 59 -9.29 9.79 5.92
CA MET A 59 -9.87 9.38 4.62
C MET A 59 -9.23 10.13 3.46
N VAL A 60 -8.40 9.45 2.67
CA VAL A 60 -7.75 10.08 1.52
C VAL A 60 -8.80 10.52 0.48
N GLU A 61 -8.68 11.78 0.08
CA GLU A 61 -9.63 12.47 -0.78
C GLU A 61 -9.76 11.75 -2.13
N GLY A 62 -11.01 11.52 -2.55
CA GLY A 62 -11.34 10.83 -3.80
C GLY A 62 -11.20 9.31 -3.79
N ARG A 63 -10.71 8.70 -2.69
CA ARG A 63 -10.77 7.24 -2.49
C ARG A 63 -12.18 6.78 -2.13
N HIS A 64 -12.39 5.48 -2.16
CA HIS A 64 -13.71 4.87 -2.10
C HIS A 64 -14.51 5.26 -0.84
N LEU A 65 -13.93 5.08 0.36
CA LEU A 65 -14.60 5.50 1.59
C LEU A 65 -14.91 7.01 1.61
N HIS A 66 -14.01 7.86 1.08
CA HIS A 66 -14.24 9.29 0.98
C HIS A 66 -15.43 9.63 0.07
N ARG A 67 -15.59 8.92 -1.05
CA ARG A 67 -16.76 9.09 -1.92
C ARG A 67 -18.05 8.70 -1.21
N CYS A 68 -18.07 7.56 -0.50
CA CYS A 68 -19.23 7.16 0.30
C CYS A 68 -19.59 8.21 1.37
N PHE A 69 -18.60 8.81 2.02
CA PHE A 69 -18.84 9.83 3.05
C PHE A 69 -19.35 11.15 2.48
N VAL A 70 -18.78 11.60 1.36
CA VAL A 70 -19.25 12.81 0.67
C VAL A 70 -20.69 12.63 0.21
N ASP A 71 -21.01 11.50 -0.41
CA ASP A 71 -22.37 11.19 -0.84
C ASP A 71 -23.36 11.22 0.33
N ALA A 72 -23.07 10.51 1.43
CA ALA A 72 -23.94 10.54 2.62
C ALA A 72 -24.11 11.96 3.16
N LYS A 73 -23.03 12.74 3.22
CA LYS A 73 -23.04 14.13 3.67
C LYS A 73 -23.89 15.03 2.78
N GLU A 74 -23.79 14.89 1.46
CA GLU A 74 -24.60 15.64 0.49
C GLU A 74 -26.10 15.35 0.62
N HIS A 75 -26.44 14.14 1.07
CA HIS A 75 -27.82 13.75 1.41
C HIS A 75 -28.22 14.08 2.86
N GLY A 76 -27.36 14.76 3.61
CA GLY A 76 -27.64 15.13 5.00
C GLY A 76 -27.63 13.95 5.96
N GLU A 77 -26.95 12.86 5.63
CA GLU A 77 -26.85 11.65 6.44
C GLU A 77 -25.45 11.47 7.03
N ASP A 78 -25.37 10.78 8.17
CA ASP A 78 -24.10 10.25 8.66
C ASP A 78 -23.80 8.91 7.98
N LEU A 79 -22.54 8.64 7.64
CA LEU A 79 -22.18 7.40 6.98
C LEU A 79 -22.09 6.25 7.98
N LYS A 80 -23.02 5.30 7.92
CA LYS A 80 -22.93 4.04 8.71
C LYS A 80 -21.79 3.17 8.22
N VAL A 81 -20.95 2.71 9.14
CA VAL A 81 -19.80 1.85 8.84
C VAL A 81 -19.66 0.73 9.86
N ALA A 82 -18.96 -0.33 9.45
CA ALA A 82 -18.46 -1.38 10.33
C ALA A 82 -16.94 -1.43 10.20
N ILE A 83 -16.23 -1.76 11.27
CA ILE A 83 -14.77 -1.73 11.32
C ILE A 83 -14.29 -3.04 11.93
N SER A 84 -13.32 -3.67 11.29
CA SER A 84 -12.68 -4.90 11.77
C SER A 84 -11.25 -4.63 12.21
N VAL A 85 -10.85 -5.22 13.33
CA VAL A 85 -9.47 -5.27 13.87
C VAL A 85 -9.17 -6.72 14.25
N GLY A 86 -7.96 -7.19 13.94
CA GLY A 86 -7.58 -8.59 14.09
C GLY A 86 -8.31 -9.48 13.08
N VAL A 87 -7.81 -9.50 11.85
CA VAL A 87 -8.36 -10.30 10.74
C VAL A 87 -7.30 -11.25 10.19
N HIS A 88 -7.73 -12.25 9.43
CA HIS A 88 -6.80 -13.13 8.71
C HIS A 88 -5.91 -12.33 7.73
N PRO A 89 -4.60 -12.61 7.58
CA PRO A 89 -3.71 -11.85 6.69
C PRO A 89 -4.19 -11.70 5.24
N ALA A 90 -4.88 -12.71 4.70
CA ALA A 90 -5.50 -12.62 3.36
C ALA A 90 -6.53 -11.49 3.24
N ILE A 91 -7.25 -11.18 4.32
CA ILE A 91 -8.20 -10.06 4.39
C ILE A 91 -7.42 -8.74 4.46
N SER A 92 -6.33 -8.68 5.22
CA SER A 92 -5.44 -7.51 5.25
C SER A 92 -4.82 -7.22 3.89
N ILE A 93 -4.35 -8.24 3.18
CA ILE A 93 -3.82 -8.10 1.82
C ILE A 93 -4.90 -7.54 0.88
N ALA A 94 -6.11 -8.09 0.96
CA ALA A 94 -7.21 -7.66 0.12
C ALA A 94 -7.63 -6.21 0.41
N GLY A 95 -7.82 -5.83 1.68
CA GLY A 95 -8.21 -4.46 2.07
C GLY A 95 -7.14 -3.40 1.78
N ALA A 96 -5.90 -3.81 1.52
CA ALA A 96 -4.83 -2.92 1.07
C ALA A 96 -4.75 -2.80 -0.46
N TYR A 97 -5.42 -3.69 -1.19
CA TYR A 97 -5.49 -3.64 -2.65
C TYR A 97 -6.38 -2.49 -3.12
N GLN A 98 -5.94 -1.78 -4.17
CA GLN A 98 -6.72 -0.69 -4.76
C GLN A 98 -7.60 -1.25 -5.87
N ALA A 99 -8.74 -1.83 -5.48
CA ALA A 99 -9.76 -2.32 -6.42
C ALA A 99 -10.41 -1.18 -7.21
N ASP A 100 -11.05 -1.52 -8.31
CA ASP A 100 -11.86 -0.57 -9.07
C ASP A 100 -13.15 -0.24 -8.31
N TRP A 101 -13.70 0.96 -8.51
CA TRP A 101 -14.94 1.40 -7.86
C TRP A 101 -16.09 0.42 -8.15
N GLY A 102 -16.81 0.04 -7.09
CA GLY A 102 -17.92 -0.93 -7.15
C GLY A 102 -17.51 -2.39 -6.95
N LYS A 103 -16.20 -2.71 -6.91
CA LYS A 103 -15.71 -4.04 -6.52
C LYS A 103 -15.38 -4.08 -5.03
N ASP A 104 -15.82 -5.15 -4.37
CA ASP A 104 -15.53 -5.39 -2.96
C ASP A 104 -14.21 -6.15 -2.82
N GLU A 105 -13.27 -5.59 -2.04
CA GLU A 105 -12.01 -6.24 -1.74
C GLU A 105 -12.20 -7.58 -1.01
N ILE A 106 -13.34 -7.80 -0.33
CA ILE A 106 -13.65 -9.09 0.28
C ILE A 106 -13.74 -10.23 -0.73
N ASP A 107 -14.11 -9.98 -1.99
CA ASP A 107 -14.07 -11.02 -3.03
C ASP A 107 -12.64 -11.47 -3.35
N ILE A 108 -11.67 -10.55 -3.24
CA ILE A 108 -10.25 -10.85 -3.37
C ILE A 108 -9.82 -11.73 -2.18
N ALA A 109 -10.19 -11.33 -0.95
CA ALA A 109 -9.90 -12.11 0.25
C ALA A 109 -10.48 -13.52 0.16
N ASN A 110 -11.74 -13.65 -0.30
CA ASN A 110 -12.41 -14.93 -0.46
C ASN A 110 -11.71 -15.82 -1.50
N THR A 111 -11.23 -15.24 -2.59
CA THR A 111 -10.45 -15.95 -3.61
C THR A 111 -9.13 -16.48 -3.04
N LEU A 112 -8.40 -15.65 -2.28
CA LEU A 112 -7.17 -16.07 -1.59
C LEU A 112 -7.41 -17.19 -0.55
N LEU A 113 -8.62 -17.26 -0.01
CA LEU A 113 -9.06 -18.26 0.95
C LEU A 113 -9.81 -19.45 0.32
N ASN A 114 -9.60 -19.71 -0.97
CA ASN A 114 -10.22 -20.82 -1.71
C ASN A 114 -11.76 -20.84 -1.62
N ARG A 115 -12.38 -19.66 -1.62
CA ARG A 115 -13.83 -19.44 -1.53
C ARG A 115 -14.47 -19.94 -0.22
N LYS A 116 -13.71 -19.96 0.87
CA LYS A 116 -14.16 -20.42 2.21
C LYS A 116 -14.36 -19.27 3.22
N LEU A 117 -14.35 -18.02 2.78
CA LEU A 117 -14.53 -16.88 3.69
C LEU A 117 -16.00 -16.80 4.15
N LEU A 118 -16.20 -16.90 5.46
CA LEU A 118 -17.52 -16.73 6.08
C LEU A 118 -17.71 -15.29 6.52
N LEU A 119 -18.85 -14.70 6.18
CA LEU A 119 -19.21 -13.33 6.56
C LEU A 119 -20.37 -13.32 7.55
N SER A 120 -20.31 -12.40 8.51
CA SER A 120 -21.37 -12.12 9.48
C SER A 120 -21.98 -10.76 9.20
N LYS A 121 -23.32 -10.67 9.29
CA LYS A 121 -24.03 -9.40 9.12
C LYS A 121 -24.05 -8.64 10.44
N CYS A 122 -23.57 -7.41 10.37
CA CYS A 122 -23.52 -6.47 11.47
C CYS A 122 -24.93 -5.90 11.79
N PRO A 123 -25.43 -5.98 13.03
CA PRO A 123 -26.80 -5.59 13.40
C PRO A 123 -27.17 -4.12 13.13
N TYR A 124 -26.26 -3.18 13.41
CA TYR A 124 -26.57 -1.75 13.32
C TYR A 124 -26.41 -1.20 11.89
N SER A 125 -25.30 -1.54 11.24
CA SER A 125 -24.92 -1.07 9.92
C SER A 125 -25.49 -1.93 8.78
N GLY A 126 -25.82 -3.19 9.06
CA GLY A 126 -26.26 -4.16 8.06
C GLY A 126 -25.15 -4.64 7.11
N LEU A 127 -23.90 -4.21 7.32
CA LEU A 127 -22.72 -4.57 6.51
C LEU A 127 -22.26 -6.00 6.81
N LYS A 128 -21.55 -6.62 5.87
CA LYS A 128 -21.01 -7.97 6.04
C LYS A 128 -19.52 -7.90 6.29
N ILE A 129 -19.08 -8.44 7.43
CA ILE A 129 -17.67 -8.50 7.83
C ILE A 129 -17.20 -9.95 7.93
N PRO A 130 -15.89 -10.22 7.88
CA PRO A 130 -15.34 -11.54 8.19
C PRO A 130 -15.80 -12.06 9.56
N SER A 131 -16.33 -13.28 9.60
CA SER A 131 -16.80 -13.90 10.85
C SER A 131 -15.65 -14.29 11.78
N SER A 132 -14.43 -14.37 11.22
CA SER A 132 -13.19 -14.64 11.94
C SER A 132 -12.59 -13.41 12.61
N THR A 133 -13.17 -12.22 12.46
CA THR A 133 -12.66 -10.98 13.07
C THR A 133 -12.62 -11.08 14.61
N GLU A 134 -11.54 -10.59 15.21
CA GLU A 134 -11.32 -10.54 16.66
C GLU A 134 -12.14 -9.45 17.33
N ILE A 135 -12.13 -8.24 16.75
CA ILE A 135 -12.78 -7.04 17.30
C ILE A 135 -13.53 -6.32 16.18
N VAL A 136 -14.80 -5.98 16.45
CA VAL A 136 -15.70 -5.30 15.52
C VAL A 136 -16.23 -4.03 16.16
N MET A 137 -16.16 -2.91 15.45
CA MET A 137 -16.83 -1.67 15.84
C MET A 137 -17.90 -1.32 14.81
N GLU A 138 -19.10 -0.98 15.28
CA GLU A 138 -20.18 -0.44 14.46
C GLU A 138 -20.54 0.96 14.93
N GLY A 139 -20.90 1.81 13.97
CA GLY A 139 -21.31 3.18 14.26
C GLY A 139 -21.42 3.99 12.99
N ARG A 140 -21.17 5.29 13.12
CA ARG A 140 -21.35 6.24 12.02
C ARG A 140 -20.26 7.29 11.99
N ILE A 141 -19.84 7.67 10.78
CA ILE A 141 -18.96 8.81 10.54
C ILE A 141 -19.84 10.05 10.41
N LEU A 142 -19.66 10.99 11.33
CA LEU A 142 -20.47 12.19 11.48
C LEU A 142 -20.16 13.19 10.37
N LYS A 143 -21.19 13.67 9.67
CA LYS A 143 -21.05 14.58 8.52
C LYS A 143 -20.53 15.98 8.89
N ASP A 144 -20.82 16.42 10.12
CA ASP A 144 -20.58 17.80 10.59
C ASP A 144 -19.51 17.92 11.69
N LYS A 145 -18.88 16.81 12.09
CA LYS A 145 -17.89 16.80 13.17
C LYS A 145 -16.53 16.38 12.64
N THR A 146 -15.51 17.17 12.94
CA THR A 146 -14.11 16.87 12.61
C THR A 146 -13.21 16.99 13.83
N HIS A 147 -12.07 16.32 13.79
CA HIS A 147 -11.03 16.40 14.79
C HIS A 147 -9.66 16.47 14.12
N LYS A 148 -8.72 17.19 14.74
CA LYS A 148 -7.37 17.35 14.22
C LYS A 148 -6.51 16.14 14.57
N GLU A 149 -5.79 15.57 13.61
CA GLU A 149 -4.89 14.43 13.80
C GLU A 149 -3.62 14.53 12.94
N TRP A 150 -2.56 13.83 13.36
CA TRP A 150 -1.34 13.56 12.58
C TRP A 150 -0.58 12.38 13.19
N MET A 151 0.10 11.60 12.35
CA MET A 151 0.93 10.46 12.79
C MET A 151 2.16 10.25 11.91
N VAL A 152 3.02 9.30 12.27
CA VAL A 152 4.11 8.86 11.38
C VAL A 152 3.54 8.01 10.24
N GLU A 153 3.89 8.35 9.01
CA GLU A 153 3.43 7.66 7.80
C GLU A 153 4.43 6.61 7.31
N MET A 154 4.08 5.90 6.23
CA MET A 154 4.85 4.78 5.70
C MET A 154 6.32 5.09 5.35
N LEU A 155 6.65 6.36 5.07
CA LEU A 155 8.02 6.84 4.84
C LEU A 155 8.81 7.09 6.14
N GLN A 156 8.24 6.78 7.31
CA GLN A 156 8.76 7.10 8.64
C GLN A 156 8.87 8.61 8.92
N THR A 157 8.13 9.43 8.18
CA THR A 157 8.02 10.88 8.39
C THR A 157 6.66 11.23 8.97
N TYR A 158 6.59 12.34 9.70
CA TYR A 158 5.32 12.85 10.24
C TYR A 158 4.45 13.43 9.12
N ASP A 159 3.19 13.00 9.05
CA ASP A 159 2.19 13.64 8.19
C ASP A 159 1.84 15.04 8.71
N HIS A 160 1.29 15.86 7.82
CA HIS A 160 0.78 17.17 8.15
C HIS A 160 -0.46 17.07 9.03
N LYS A 161 -0.67 18.07 9.88
CA LYS A 161 -1.86 18.14 10.74
C LYS A 161 -3.10 18.40 9.88
N ARG A 162 -4.11 17.54 9.96
CA ARG A 162 -5.35 17.65 9.18
C ARG A 162 -6.57 17.50 10.07
N PHE A 163 -7.65 18.18 9.70
CA PHE A 163 -8.97 17.90 10.27
C PHE A 163 -9.59 16.73 9.49
N GLN A 164 -9.98 15.69 10.21
CA GLN A 164 -10.58 14.49 9.65
C GLN A 164 -11.95 14.24 10.29
N PRO A 165 -12.90 13.61 9.57
CA PRO A 165 -14.22 13.27 10.11
C PRO A 165 -14.13 12.46 11.41
N VAL A 166 -15.12 12.64 12.27
CA VAL A 166 -15.25 11.91 13.54
C VAL A 166 -16.24 10.78 13.38
N PHE A 167 -15.85 9.58 13.80
CA PHE A 167 -16.75 8.46 14.00
C PHE A 167 -17.31 8.46 15.42
N GLU A 168 -18.58 8.08 15.55
CA GLU A 168 -19.25 7.80 16.81
C GLU A 168 -19.60 6.31 16.92
N LEU A 169 -19.13 5.68 17.99
CA LEU A 169 -19.34 4.28 18.31
C LEU A 169 -20.79 4.03 18.76
N GLU A 170 -21.44 3.09 18.09
CA GLU A 170 -22.70 2.51 18.55
C GLU A 170 -22.44 1.26 19.38
N HIS A 171 -21.67 0.30 18.84
CA HIS A 171 -21.32 -0.95 19.51
C HIS A 171 -19.90 -1.41 19.19
N LEU A 172 -19.19 -1.86 20.22
CA LEU A 172 -17.95 -2.63 20.14
C LEU A 172 -18.29 -4.09 20.46
N TYR A 173 -17.95 -5.01 19.58
CA TYR A 173 -18.04 -6.46 19.80
C TYR A 173 -16.66 -7.09 19.75
N PHE A 174 -16.44 -8.16 20.51
CA PHE A 174 -15.16 -8.83 20.56
C PHE A 174 -15.31 -10.32 20.89
N ARG A 175 -14.32 -11.12 20.50
CA ARG A 175 -14.23 -12.54 20.87
C ARG A 175 -13.88 -12.73 22.35
N ASN A 176 -13.96 -13.96 22.84
CA ASN A 176 -13.35 -14.31 24.12
C ASN A 176 -11.82 -14.22 23.97
N ASN A 177 -11.14 -13.53 24.89
CA ASN A 177 -9.70 -13.26 24.84
C ASN A 177 -9.24 -12.68 23.48
N PRO A 178 -9.77 -11.52 23.07
CA PRO A 178 -9.56 -10.99 21.73
C PRO A 178 -8.11 -10.57 21.51
N ILE A 179 -7.60 -10.80 20.31
CA ILE A 179 -6.29 -10.31 19.88
C ILE A 179 -6.46 -8.93 19.23
N PHE A 180 -5.84 -7.90 19.82
CA PHE A 180 -5.71 -6.60 19.19
C PHE A 180 -4.50 -6.61 18.26
N HIS A 181 -4.74 -6.60 16.94
CA HIS A 181 -3.68 -6.44 15.95
C HIS A 181 -3.34 -4.96 15.81
N ASP A 182 -2.05 -4.66 15.83
CA ASP A 182 -1.51 -3.33 15.62
C ASP A 182 -0.41 -3.39 14.56
N ILE A 183 -0.39 -2.39 13.67
CA ILE A 183 0.58 -2.27 12.59
C ILE A 183 1.50 -1.09 12.89
N LEU A 184 2.76 -1.39 13.17
CA LEU A 184 3.77 -0.35 13.41
C LEU A 184 4.02 0.47 12.13
N SER A 185 3.78 1.77 12.23
CA SER A 185 3.77 2.63 11.05
C SER A 185 5.15 2.90 10.48
N GLY A 186 5.30 2.74 9.15
CA GLY A 186 6.57 2.92 8.45
C GLY A 186 7.52 1.72 8.51
N PHE A 187 7.09 0.60 9.10
CA PHE A 187 7.87 -0.64 9.17
C PHE A 187 7.33 -1.73 8.24
N SER A 188 7.89 -2.94 8.35
CA SER A 188 7.76 -4.04 7.39
C SER A 188 6.31 -4.35 7.01
N GLU A 189 5.41 -4.54 7.98
CA GLU A 189 4.02 -4.90 7.69
C GLU A 189 3.27 -3.77 6.96
N HIS A 190 3.39 -2.52 7.43
CA HIS A 190 2.79 -1.36 6.75
C HIS A 190 3.31 -1.25 5.30
N ARG A 191 4.63 -1.31 5.11
CA ARG A 191 5.24 -1.21 3.78
C ARG A 191 4.88 -2.37 2.88
N LEU A 192 4.78 -3.59 3.41
CA LEU A 192 4.37 -4.77 2.67
C LEU A 192 2.92 -4.62 2.18
N LEU A 193 1.99 -4.31 3.08
CA LEU A 193 0.57 -4.17 2.75
C LEU A 193 0.34 -3.04 1.73
N MET A 194 1.10 -1.96 1.80
CA MET A 194 0.95 -0.85 0.86
C MET A 194 1.68 -1.06 -0.47
N GLY A 195 2.88 -1.63 -0.43
CA GLY A 195 3.78 -1.77 -1.58
C GLY A 195 3.47 -2.98 -2.46
N MET A 196 3.18 -4.15 -1.86
CA MET A 196 2.97 -5.39 -2.60
C MET A 196 1.80 -5.33 -3.60
N PRO A 197 0.61 -4.77 -3.25
CA PRO A 197 -0.47 -4.59 -4.22
C PRO A 197 -0.07 -3.74 -5.43
N ILE A 198 0.75 -2.70 -5.21
CA ILE A 198 1.24 -1.83 -6.27
C ILE A 198 2.30 -2.53 -7.13
N GLU A 199 3.19 -3.30 -6.53
CA GLU A 199 4.18 -4.13 -7.23
C GLU A 199 3.48 -5.10 -8.20
N ALA A 200 2.49 -5.85 -7.71
CA ALA A 200 1.71 -6.79 -8.51
C ALA A 200 0.96 -6.07 -9.65
N LYS A 201 0.36 -4.90 -9.37
CA LYS A 201 -0.32 -4.08 -10.37
C LYS A 201 0.66 -3.57 -11.45
N LEU A 202 1.82 -3.06 -11.04
CA LEU A 202 2.87 -2.60 -11.95
C LEU A 202 3.33 -3.74 -12.86
N GLU A 203 3.66 -4.90 -12.30
CA GLU A 203 4.10 -6.06 -13.06
C GLU A 203 3.04 -6.51 -14.06
N GLY A 204 1.79 -6.66 -13.64
CA GLY A 204 0.69 -7.08 -14.50
C GLY A 204 0.45 -6.13 -15.67
N GLU A 205 0.36 -4.83 -15.39
CA GLU A 205 0.12 -3.81 -16.43
C GLU A 205 1.32 -3.63 -17.38
N LEU A 206 2.53 -3.74 -16.86
CA LEU A 206 3.74 -3.72 -17.69
C LEU A 206 3.84 -4.96 -18.56
N ARG A 207 3.54 -6.17 -18.06
CA ARG A 207 3.55 -7.39 -18.88
C ARG A 207 2.52 -7.35 -20.01
N LYS A 208 1.34 -6.76 -19.79
CA LYS A 208 0.34 -6.54 -20.85
C LYS A 208 0.88 -5.67 -22.00
N SER A 209 1.62 -4.61 -21.67
CA SER A 209 2.15 -3.64 -22.65
C SER A 209 3.51 -4.04 -23.22
N PHE A 210 4.30 -4.75 -22.43
CA PHE A 210 5.69 -5.13 -22.66
C PHE A 210 5.90 -6.58 -22.16
N PRO A 211 5.56 -7.59 -22.97
CA PRO A 211 5.65 -9.01 -22.59
C PRO A 211 7.06 -9.48 -22.20
N GLN A 212 8.08 -8.70 -22.50
CA GLN A 212 9.46 -8.95 -22.08
C GLN A 212 9.77 -8.59 -20.63
N THR A 213 8.82 -7.97 -19.90
CA THR A 213 8.94 -7.66 -18.48
C THR A 213 8.97 -8.96 -17.67
N LYS A 214 10.06 -9.19 -16.95
CA LYS A 214 10.29 -10.42 -16.18
C LYS A 214 9.85 -10.29 -14.74
N LYS A 215 10.26 -9.23 -14.05
CA LYS A 215 10.00 -9.02 -12.63
C LYS A 215 9.95 -7.53 -12.32
N VAL A 216 9.08 -7.13 -11.41
CA VAL A 216 9.04 -5.78 -10.83
C VAL A 216 9.30 -5.89 -9.33
N SER A 217 10.14 -5.01 -8.79
CA SER A 217 10.43 -4.94 -7.36
C SER A 217 10.27 -3.50 -6.87
N MET A 218 9.42 -3.30 -5.87
CA MET A 218 9.33 -2.05 -5.12
C MET A 218 10.38 -2.07 -4.02
N THR A 219 11.40 -1.21 -4.11
CA THR A 219 12.60 -1.38 -3.27
C THR A 219 12.36 -0.99 -1.81
N ASN A 220 12.99 -1.70 -0.88
CA ASN A 220 12.94 -1.36 0.54
C ASN A 220 13.46 0.04 0.84
N GLY A 221 14.53 0.48 0.16
CA GLY A 221 15.08 1.84 0.29
C GLY A 221 14.12 2.92 -0.19
N GLY A 222 13.32 2.64 -1.23
CA GLY A 222 12.20 3.48 -1.66
C GLY A 222 10.93 3.29 -0.83
N CYS A 223 11.05 2.68 0.35
CA CYS A 223 9.97 2.34 1.28
C CYS A 223 8.87 1.45 0.66
N ASN A 224 9.18 0.67 -0.39
CA ASN A 224 8.23 -0.10 -1.18
C ASN A 224 7.12 0.77 -1.82
N TRP A 225 7.39 2.07 -2.04
CA TRP A 225 6.40 3.01 -2.56
C TRP A 225 6.93 3.97 -3.62
N LEU A 226 8.13 4.55 -3.41
CA LEU A 226 8.66 5.61 -4.25
C LEU A 226 9.61 5.11 -5.34
N HIS A 227 10.30 3.99 -5.12
CA HIS A 227 11.29 3.47 -6.07
C HIS A 227 10.92 2.07 -6.54
N THR A 228 11.17 1.79 -7.82
CA THR A 228 11.01 0.45 -8.38
C THR A 228 12.18 0.08 -9.29
N VAL A 229 12.52 -1.20 -9.30
CA VAL A 229 13.44 -1.83 -10.25
C VAL A 229 12.63 -2.79 -11.11
N ILE A 230 12.77 -2.68 -12.43
CA ILE A 230 12.04 -3.48 -13.42
C ILE A 230 13.05 -4.27 -14.22
N GLN A 231 12.99 -5.59 -14.09
CA GLN A 231 13.80 -6.53 -14.84
C GLN A 231 13.16 -6.87 -16.18
N ILE A 232 13.92 -6.77 -17.27
CA ILE A 232 13.43 -7.04 -18.61
C ILE A 232 14.38 -7.94 -19.41
N LYS A 233 13.83 -8.69 -20.36
CA LYS A 233 14.62 -9.24 -21.47
C LYS A 233 14.57 -8.27 -22.64
N LYS A 234 15.50 -7.32 -22.71
CA LYS A 234 15.50 -6.22 -23.68
C LYS A 234 15.34 -6.72 -25.13
N LYS A 235 14.41 -6.14 -25.89
CA LYS A 235 14.20 -6.46 -27.32
C LYS A 235 14.68 -5.35 -28.24
N THR A 236 14.49 -4.09 -27.83
CA THR A 236 14.99 -2.92 -28.56
C THR A 236 15.68 -1.93 -27.61
N GLN A 237 16.58 -1.12 -28.14
CA GLN A 237 17.23 -0.05 -27.36
C GLN A 237 16.22 1.00 -26.84
N SER A 238 15.04 1.10 -27.45
CA SER A 238 14.00 2.03 -27.04
C SER A 238 13.11 1.54 -25.88
N ASP A 239 13.13 0.23 -25.58
CA ASP A 239 12.23 -0.38 -24.61
C ASP A 239 12.33 0.25 -23.20
N PRO A 240 13.53 0.42 -22.61
CA PRO A 240 13.64 0.89 -21.24
C PRO A 240 12.97 2.25 -21.02
N LYS A 241 13.18 3.20 -21.93
CA LYS A 241 12.55 4.54 -21.85
C LYS A 241 11.03 4.50 -21.98
N LYS A 242 10.47 3.58 -22.79
CA LYS A 242 9.01 3.38 -22.92
C LYS A 242 8.44 2.77 -21.64
N ILE A 243 9.13 1.80 -21.07
CA ILE A 243 8.74 1.12 -19.82
C ILE A 243 8.78 2.09 -18.63
N ILE A 244 9.83 2.91 -18.51
CA ILE A 244 9.96 3.99 -17.50
C ILE A 244 8.72 4.89 -17.53
N LYS A 245 8.37 5.42 -18.71
CA LYS A 245 7.20 6.31 -18.87
C LYS A 245 5.90 5.61 -18.48
N LYS A 246 5.71 4.35 -18.89
CA LYS A 246 4.51 3.58 -18.54
C LYS A 246 4.43 3.31 -17.03
N ALA A 247 5.55 2.98 -16.37
CA ALA A 247 5.59 2.76 -14.93
C ALA A 247 5.12 4.00 -14.15
N PHE A 248 5.60 5.20 -14.54
CA PHE A 248 5.16 6.46 -13.92
C PHE A 248 3.66 6.77 -14.12
N LEU A 249 3.05 6.28 -15.21
CA LEU A 249 1.60 6.42 -15.44
C LEU A 249 0.79 5.43 -14.59
N ILE A 250 1.29 4.20 -14.42
CA ILE A 250 0.61 3.17 -13.62
C ILE A 250 0.63 3.54 -12.14
N HIS A 251 1.80 3.91 -11.60
CA HIS A 251 1.95 4.32 -10.21
C HIS A 251 2.43 5.76 -10.10
N ARG A 252 1.48 6.67 -9.86
CA ARG A 252 1.73 8.11 -9.83
C ARG A 252 2.64 8.56 -8.69
N SER A 253 2.80 7.77 -7.63
CA SER A 253 3.71 8.12 -6.53
C SER A 253 5.16 7.70 -6.78
N LEU A 254 5.45 6.91 -7.83
CA LEU A 254 6.84 6.58 -8.17
C LEU A 254 7.63 7.85 -8.43
N LYS A 255 8.80 7.92 -7.81
CA LYS A 255 9.81 8.95 -7.99
C LYS A 255 10.95 8.43 -8.87
N ASN A 256 11.43 7.22 -8.60
CA ASN A 256 12.54 6.61 -9.34
C ASN A 256 12.16 5.26 -9.96
N VAL A 257 12.60 5.03 -11.20
CA VAL A 257 12.45 3.76 -11.91
C VAL A 257 13.80 3.36 -12.48
N ILE A 258 14.25 2.13 -12.18
CA ILE A 258 15.49 1.57 -12.73
C ILE A 258 15.10 0.38 -13.60
N ILE A 259 15.63 0.32 -14.82
CA ILE A 259 15.45 -0.84 -15.71
C ILE A 259 16.76 -1.63 -15.73
N VAL A 260 16.67 -2.94 -15.51
CA VAL A 260 17.83 -3.86 -15.52
C VAL A 260 17.57 -5.06 -16.44
N ASP A 261 18.62 -5.71 -16.93
CA ASP A 261 18.50 -6.93 -17.73
C ASP A 261 18.14 -8.16 -16.87
N ASP A 262 17.80 -9.27 -17.53
CA ASP A 262 17.39 -10.53 -16.91
C ASP A 262 18.51 -11.29 -16.18
N ASP A 263 19.75 -10.78 -16.22
CA ASP A 263 20.89 -11.28 -15.46
C ASP A 263 21.19 -10.49 -14.17
N ILE A 264 20.33 -9.53 -13.80
CA ILE A 264 20.41 -8.73 -12.57
C ILE A 264 19.17 -9.02 -11.71
N ASP A 265 19.32 -9.48 -10.47
CA ASP A 265 18.16 -9.63 -9.57
C ASP A 265 17.67 -8.25 -9.09
N PRO A 266 16.43 -7.83 -9.43
CA PRO A 266 15.90 -6.54 -9.00
C PRO A 266 15.68 -6.42 -7.49
N ASN A 267 15.71 -7.53 -6.73
CA ASN A 267 15.61 -7.51 -5.27
C ASN A 267 16.97 -7.35 -4.58
N ASP A 268 18.08 -7.50 -5.30
CA ASP A 268 19.42 -7.37 -4.74
C ASP A 268 19.96 -5.95 -5.02
N PRO A 269 20.02 -5.07 -4.00
CA PRO A 269 20.47 -3.70 -4.21
C PRO A 269 21.92 -3.61 -4.71
N ILE A 270 22.77 -4.58 -4.37
CA ILE A 270 24.18 -4.60 -4.79
C ILE A 270 24.27 -4.89 -6.30
N GLN A 271 23.48 -5.84 -6.80
CA GLN A 271 23.44 -6.12 -8.25
C GLN A 271 22.83 -4.97 -9.05
N VAL A 272 21.82 -4.30 -8.52
CA VAL A 272 21.21 -3.13 -9.16
C VAL A 272 22.20 -1.97 -9.23
N GLU A 273 22.95 -1.72 -8.15
CA GLU A 273 24.03 -0.73 -8.14
C GLU A 273 25.14 -1.10 -9.13
N TYR A 274 25.55 -2.37 -9.21
CA TYR A 274 26.49 -2.86 -10.21
C TYR A 274 26.01 -2.58 -11.65
N ALA A 275 24.73 -2.80 -11.94
CA ALA A 275 24.15 -2.52 -13.25
C ALA A 275 24.23 -1.02 -13.57
N LEU A 276 23.90 -0.14 -12.62
CA LEU A 276 24.06 1.31 -12.78
C LEU A 276 25.54 1.70 -12.97
N ALA A 277 26.47 1.09 -12.25
CA ALA A 277 27.88 1.42 -12.37
C ALA A 277 28.47 1.03 -13.74
N THR A 278 28.00 -0.09 -14.33
CA THR A 278 28.66 -0.72 -15.48
C THR A 278 27.88 -0.63 -16.79
N ARG A 279 26.58 -0.30 -16.77
CA ARG A 279 25.69 -0.31 -17.95
C ARG A 279 24.99 1.01 -18.22
N PHE A 280 25.09 1.99 -17.33
CA PHE A 280 24.39 3.27 -17.44
C PHE A 280 25.34 4.41 -17.80
N GLN A 281 24.92 5.28 -18.71
CA GLN A 281 25.58 6.53 -19.07
C GLN A 281 24.60 7.69 -18.93
N ALA A 282 24.80 8.54 -17.91
CA ALA A 282 23.84 9.56 -17.52
C ALA A 282 23.40 10.52 -18.64
N ASN A 283 24.28 10.83 -19.60
CA ASN A 283 23.94 11.71 -20.73
C ASN A 283 23.00 11.06 -21.77
N LYS A 284 22.82 9.73 -21.74
CA LYS A 284 22.04 8.98 -22.73
C LYS A 284 20.90 8.18 -22.13
N ASP A 285 21.13 7.62 -20.95
CA ASP A 285 20.29 6.58 -20.34
C ASP A 285 19.40 7.12 -19.22
N LEU A 286 19.56 8.40 -18.88
CA LEU A 286 18.74 9.12 -17.91
C LEU A 286 17.48 9.70 -18.56
N VAL A 287 16.35 9.56 -17.86
CA VAL A 287 15.07 10.20 -18.18
C VAL A 287 14.67 11.05 -16.99
N ILE A 288 14.55 12.37 -17.18
CA ILE A 288 14.03 13.29 -16.15
C ILE A 288 12.66 13.78 -16.58
N LEU A 289 11.70 13.73 -15.67
CA LEU A 289 10.41 14.40 -15.80
C LEU A 289 10.29 15.45 -14.71
N GLU A 290 10.21 16.71 -15.08
CA GLU A 290 10.14 17.82 -14.13
C GLU A 290 8.69 18.27 -13.90
N LYS A 291 8.43 18.83 -12.71
CA LYS A 291 7.14 19.46 -12.35
C LYS A 291 5.92 18.55 -12.57
N VAL A 292 6.11 17.24 -12.38
CA VAL A 292 5.03 16.24 -12.49
C VAL A 292 4.47 15.89 -11.13
N ARG A 293 3.23 15.39 -11.09
CA ARG A 293 2.59 14.98 -9.84
C ARG A 293 3.40 13.88 -9.13
N GLY A 294 3.66 14.08 -7.84
CA GLY A 294 4.40 13.17 -6.97
C GLY A 294 3.54 12.54 -5.88
N SER A 295 4.22 11.98 -4.87
CA SER A 295 3.57 11.52 -3.64
C SER A 295 3.44 12.68 -2.65
N SER A 296 2.27 12.82 -2.03
CA SER A 296 2.10 13.75 -0.89
C SER A 296 2.90 13.35 0.34
N LEU A 297 3.47 12.14 0.36
CA LEU A 297 4.28 11.65 1.46
C LEU A 297 5.74 12.10 1.33
N ASP A 298 6.23 12.33 0.11
CA ASP A 298 7.63 12.68 -0.15
C ASP A 298 7.93 14.10 0.34
N PRO A 299 8.70 14.28 1.44
CA PRO A 299 8.93 15.59 2.02
C PRO A 299 9.80 16.51 1.15
N SER A 300 10.52 15.97 0.16
CA SER A 300 11.36 16.76 -0.75
C SER A 300 10.59 17.35 -1.94
N SER A 301 9.33 16.96 -2.13
CA SER A 301 8.47 17.48 -3.19
C SER A 301 7.85 18.84 -2.82
N ASP A 302 7.43 19.62 -3.82
CA ASP A 302 6.62 20.83 -3.60
C ASP A 302 5.25 20.40 -3.05
N GLN A 303 5.08 20.52 -1.73
CA GLN A 303 3.87 20.12 -1.01
C GLN A 303 2.64 20.94 -1.40
N ASN A 304 2.83 22.19 -1.85
CA ASN A 304 1.72 23.07 -2.22
C ASN A 304 1.13 22.66 -3.57
N LYS A 305 2.00 22.31 -4.53
CA LYS A 305 1.59 21.89 -5.88
C LYS A 305 1.48 20.37 -6.05
N LEU A 306 1.93 19.61 -5.05
CA LEU A 306 2.14 18.15 -5.12
C LEU A 306 2.99 17.74 -6.32
N GLN A 307 4.04 18.53 -6.61
CA GLN A 307 4.92 18.34 -7.75
C GLN A 307 6.32 17.89 -7.33
N THR A 308 6.92 17.01 -8.12
CA THR A 308 8.29 16.51 -7.95
C THR A 308 8.98 16.42 -9.31
N ALA A 309 10.30 16.26 -9.27
CA ALA A 309 11.03 15.64 -10.37
C ALA A 309 10.96 14.11 -10.23
N LYS A 310 10.88 13.39 -11.35
CA LYS A 310 10.99 11.93 -11.42
C LYS A 310 12.17 11.54 -12.28
N MET A 311 12.82 10.44 -11.92
CA MET A 311 14.02 9.96 -12.57
C MET A 311 13.87 8.51 -13.03
N GLY A 312 14.08 8.27 -14.31
CA GLY A 312 14.20 6.94 -14.89
C GLY A 312 15.64 6.66 -15.30
N MET A 313 16.15 5.47 -15.00
CA MET A 313 17.51 5.05 -15.32
C MET A 313 17.47 3.76 -16.13
N ASP A 314 17.99 3.80 -17.36
CA ASP A 314 18.22 2.62 -18.19
C ASP A 314 19.58 2.00 -17.85
N ALA A 315 19.60 1.01 -16.96
CA ALA A 315 20.79 0.26 -16.58
C ALA A 315 20.91 -1.06 -17.35
N THR A 316 20.38 -1.11 -18.57
CA THR A 316 20.44 -2.30 -19.43
C THR A 316 21.62 -2.27 -20.38
N LYS A 317 22.09 -3.44 -20.81
CA LYS A 317 23.17 -3.59 -21.80
C LYS A 317 22.85 -2.80 -23.07
N SER A 318 23.83 -2.04 -23.55
CA SER A 318 23.70 -1.33 -24.82
C SER A 318 23.92 -2.29 -26.00
N PHE A 319 22.99 -2.31 -26.95
CA PHE A 319 23.15 -3.10 -28.18
C PHE A 319 24.19 -2.51 -29.16
N TYR A 320 24.64 -1.28 -28.91
CA TYR A 320 25.69 -0.63 -29.72
C TYR A 320 27.12 -0.96 -29.26
N LYS A 321 27.27 -1.79 -28.23
CA LYS A 321 28.54 -2.18 -27.65
C LYS A 321 28.74 -3.69 -27.80
N ASN A 322 29.98 -4.14 -27.62
CA ASN A 322 30.30 -5.56 -27.61
C ASN A 322 29.53 -6.24 -26.46
N GLN A 323 28.68 -7.22 -26.82
CA GLN A 323 27.84 -7.92 -25.84
C GLN A 323 28.67 -8.76 -24.85
N GLY A 324 29.81 -9.31 -25.29
CA GLY A 324 30.71 -10.06 -24.40
C GLY A 324 31.33 -9.20 -23.30
N GLY A 325 31.43 -7.88 -23.50
CA GLY A 325 31.93 -6.94 -22.48
C GLY A 325 30.98 -6.76 -21.29
N PHE A 326 29.74 -7.23 -21.38
CA PHE A 326 28.75 -7.17 -20.30
C PHE A 326 28.43 -8.54 -19.70
N GLU A 327 29.16 -9.58 -20.08
CA GLU A 327 28.98 -10.91 -19.50
C GLU A 327 29.48 -10.93 -18.05
N ILE A 328 28.60 -11.30 -17.12
CA ILE A 328 29.00 -11.50 -15.72
C ILE A 328 29.72 -12.85 -15.64
N ALA A 329 30.99 -12.82 -15.26
CA ALA A 329 31.80 -14.02 -15.12
C ALA A 329 31.19 -14.99 -14.10
N LYS A 330 31.18 -16.29 -14.44
CA LYS A 330 30.62 -17.35 -13.60
C LYS A 330 31.73 -18.27 -13.10
N ILE A 331 31.61 -18.70 -11.86
CA ILE A 331 32.50 -19.73 -11.30
C ILE A 331 32.06 -21.09 -11.87
N PRO A 332 32.96 -21.86 -12.51
CA PRO A 332 32.62 -23.17 -13.04
C PRO A 332 32.06 -24.09 -11.95
N LYS A 333 30.92 -24.74 -12.25
CA LYS A 333 30.26 -25.71 -11.34
C LYS A 333 29.85 -25.13 -9.98
N PHE A 334 29.66 -23.82 -9.84
CA PHE A 334 29.27 -23.18 -8.57
C PHE A 334 28.08 -23.88 -7.89
N ASP A 335 27.02 -24.17 -8.65
CA ASP A 335 25.80 -24.81 -8.13
C ASP A 335 25.98 -26.28 -7.73
N LYS A 336 27.16 -26.87 -7.97
CA LYS A 336 27.49 -28.26 -7.58
C LYS A 336 28.20 -28.35 -6.23
N PHE A 337 28.55 -27.23 -5.61
CA PHE A 337 29.22 -27.20 -4.31
C PHE A 337 28.33 -26.49 -3.29
N SER A 338 28.23 -27.06 -2.09
CA SER A 338 27.61 -26.42 -0.94
C SER A 338 28.68 -26.08 0.08
N LEU A 339 28.76 -24.81 0.51
CA LEU A 339 29.68 -24.38 1.57
C LEU A 339 29.48 -25.19 2.86
N LYS A 340 28.25 -25.68 3.12
CA LYS A 340 27.95 -26.53 4.28
C LYS A 340 28.72 -27.85 4.28
N ASP A 341 29.10 -28.35 3.11
CA ASP A 341 29.84 -29.61 3.00
C ASP A 341 31.31 -29.44 3.45
N TYR A 342 31.77 -28.19 3.60
CA TYR A 342 33.14 -27.82 3.93
C TYR A 342 33.27 -27.03 5.25
N MET A 343 32.16 -26.64 5.88
CA MET A 343 32.14 -25.94 7.15
C MET A 343 31.81 -26.94 8.28
N LYS A 344 32.76 -27.16 9.20
CA LYS A 344 32.62 -28.06 10.35
C LYS A 344 31.74 -27.47 11.45
#